data_AF-A0A7K1NKV2-F1
#
_entry.id   AF-A0A7K1NKV2-F1
#
_cell.length_a   1.000
_cell.length_b   1.000
_cell.length_c   1.000
_cell.angle_alpha   90.00
_cell.angle_beta   90.00
_cell.angle_gamma   90.00
#
_symmetry.space_group_name_H-M   'P 1'
#
loop_
_entity.id
_entity.type
_entity.pdbx_description
1 polymer ?
#
loop_
_entity_poly.entity_id
_entity_poly.type
_entity_poly.pdbx_seq_one_letter_code
_entity_poly.pdbx_strand_id
1 'polypeptide(L)'
;MDAADQQALTGAVIREHGLDMGQLWLEHLALGGDASEEEIRDYSAGLAILPPKDRDALAQAVNEHCAAAGLLSRAPFSGSLLARARSDSQEPYSSK
;
A
#
# COMPACT_ATOMS: atom_id res chain seq x y z
N MET A 1 5.01 8.54 4.13
CA MET A 1 4.10 7.58 4.79
C MET A 1 4.92 6.60 5.61
N ASP A 2 4.44 6.21 6.80
CA ASP A 2 5.10 5.14 7.57
C ASP A 2 4.92 3.77 6.87
N ALA A 3 5.88 2.86 7.06
CA ALA A 3 5.84 1.54 6.40
C ALA A 3 4.66 0.67 6.85
N ALA A 4 4.32 0.69 8.14
CA ALA A 4 3.19 -0.07 8.66
C ALA A 4 1.87 0.53 8.21
N ASP A 5 1.76 1.86 8.15
CA ASP A 5 0.58 2.54 7.61
C ASP A 5 0.35 2.18 6.13
N GLN A 6 1.42 2.22 5.33
CA GLN A 6 1.35 1.84 3.92
C GLN A 6 0.89 0.40 3.76
N GLN A 7 1.48 -0.52 4.53
CA GLN A 7 1.12 -1.93 4.53
C GLN A 7 -0.35 -2.15 4.87
N ALA A 8 -0.82 -1.55 5.96
CA ALA A 8 -2.20 -1.70 6.41
C ALA A 8 -3.19 -1.17 5.36
N LEU A 9 -2.89 -0.03 4.73
CA LEU A 9 -3.74 0.59 3.71
C LEU A 9 -3.73 -0.20 2.40
N THR A 10 -2.57 -0.65 1.92
CA THR A 10 -2.48 -1.49 0.72
C THR A 10 -3.22 -2.81 0.93
N GLY A 11 -2.99 -3.48 2.06
CA GLY A 11 -3.70 -4.71 2.41
C GLY A 11 -5.21 -4.50 2.57
N ALA A 12 -5.66 -3.34 3.05
CA ALA A 12 -7.08 -3.00 3.13
C ALA A 12 -7.73 -2.92 1.75
N VAL A 13 -7.11 -2.24 0.77
CA VAL A 13 -7.63 -2.14 -0.59
C VAL A 13 -7.72 -3.52 -1.26
N ILE A 14 -6.70 -4.36 -1.10
CA ILE A 14 -6.67 -5.72 -1.64
C ILE A 14 -7.86 -6.54 -1.10
N ARG A 15 -8.10 -6.50 0.22
CA ARG A 15 -9.20 -7.23 0.85
C ARG A 15 -10.57 -6.65 0.53
N GLU A 16 -10.69 -5.32 0.49
CA GLU A 16 -11.94 -4.62 0.22
C GLU A 16 -12.51 -5.01 -1.15
N HIS A 17 -11.64 -5.11 -2.17
CA HIS A 17 -12.04 -5.39 -3.54
C HIS A 17 -11.79 -6.84 -3.98
N GLY A 18 -11.33 -7.70 -3.07
CA GLY A 18 -11.06 -9.11 -3.36
C GLY A 18 -10.06 -9.30 -4.51
N LEU A 19 -9.00 -8.49 -4.54
CA LEU A 19 -8.03 -8.52 -5.63
C LEU A 19 -7.29 -9.85 -5.67
N ASP A 20 -7.09 -10.39 -6.88
CA ASP A 20 -6.41 -11.66 -7.06
C ASP A 20 -4.90 -11.53 -6.80
N MET A 21 -4.39 -12.32 -5.86
CA MET A 21 -3.00 -12.20 -5.40
C MET A 21 -2.01 -12.67 -6.46
N GLY A 22 -2.35 -13.71 -7.23
CA GLY A 22 -1.50 -14.20 -8.31
C GLY A 22 -1.34 -13.15 -9.41
N GLN A 23 -2.44 -12.53 -9.81
CA GLN A 23 -2.44 -11.43 -10.77
C GLN A 23 -1.66 -10.21 -10.26
N LEU A 24 -1.88 -9.79 -9.02
CA LEU A 24 -1.14 -8.67 -8.42
C LEU A 24 0.37 -8.96 -8.34
N TRP A 25 0.76 -10.20 -8.07
CA TRP A 25 2.17 -10.60 -8.08
C TRP A 25 2.78 -10.50 -9.48
N LEU A 26 2.08 -10.94 -10.53
CA LEU A 26 2.55 -10.79 -11.91
C LEU A 26 2.69 -9.32 -12.33
N GLU A 27 1.73 -8.47 -11.95
CA GLU A 27 1.78 -7.02 -12.20
C GLU A 27 2.94 -6.37 -11.42
N HIS A 28 3.15 -6.77 -10.16
CA HIS A 28 4.28 -6.33 -9.35
C HIS A 28 5.64 -6.68 -9.99
N LEU A 29 5.79 -7.91 -10.51
CA LEU A 29 6.99 -8.31 -11.25
C LEU A 29 7.19 -7.47 -12.52
N ALA A 30 6.12 -7.20 -13.27
CA ALA A 30 6.17 -6.37 -14.46
C ALA A 30 6.60 -4.91 -14.15
N LEU A 31 6.31 -4.43 -12.94
CA LEU A 31 6.73 -3.14 -12.41
C LEU A 31 8.16 -3.16 -11.81
N GLY A 32 8.87 -4.29 -11.94
CA GLY A 32 10.25 -4.46 -11.49
C GLY A 32 10.40 -4.79 -10.00
N GLY A 33 9.31 -5.21 -9.35
CA GLY A 33 9.35 -5.82 -8.03
C GLY A 33 10.07 -7.17 -8.04
N ASP A 34 10.59 -7.57 -6.89
CA ASP A 34 11.42 -8.79 -6.71
C ASP A 34 10.89 -9.72 -5.60
N ALA A 35 9.74 -9.38 -5.00
CA ALA A 35 9.12 -10.20 -3.97
C ALA A 35 8.42 -11.43 -4.59
N SER A 36 8.51 -12.56 -3.88
CA SER A 36 7.73 -13.75 -4.19
C SER A 36 6.24 -13.54 -3.92
N GLU A 37 5.38 -14.37 -4.52
CA GLU A 37 3.93 -14.32 -4.26
C GLU A 37 3.60 -14.51 -2.77
N GLU A 38 4.34 -15.40 -2.09
CA GLU A 38 4.18 -15.64 -0.65
C GLU A 38 4.51 -14.39 0.17
N GLU A 39 5.62 -13.71 -0.12
CA GLU A 39 5.98 -12.46 0.56
C GLU A 39 4.96 -11.35 0.33
N ILE A 40 4.38 -11.24 -0.87
CA ILE A 40 3.28 -10.29 -1.14
C ILE A 40 2.02 -10.65 -0.35
N ARG A 41 1.70 -11.94 -0.24
CA ARG A 41 0.55 -12.44 0.53
C ARG A 41 0.72 -12.13 2.01
N ASP A 42 1.90 -12.42 2.56
CA ASP A 42 2.24 -12.14 3.96
C ASP A 42 2.28 -10.64 4.24
N TYR A 43 2.85 -9.85 3.33
CA TYR A 43 2.81 -8.39 3.43
C TYR A 43 1.37 -7.86 3.46
N SER A 44 0.51 -8.33 2.56
CA SER A 44 -0.90 -7.90 2.48
C SER A 44 -1.71 -8.31 3.72
N ALA A 45 -1.28 -9.37 4.41
CA ALA A 45 -1.85 -9.86 5.65
C ALA A 45 -1.28 -9.19 6.92
N GLY A 46 -0.23 -8.37 6.81
CA GLY A 46 0.42 -7.77 7.97
C GLY A 46 1.45 -8.70 8.64
N LEU A 47 1.85 -9.79 8.00
CA LEU A 47 2.70 -10.86 8.56
C LEU A 47 4.19 -10.69 8.21
N ALA A 48 4.51 -9.97 7.14
CA ALA A 48 5.88 -9.71 6.70
C ALA A 48 6.08 -8.24 6.30
N ILE A 49 7.34 -7.80 6.23
CA ILE A 49 7.71 -6.48 5.72
C ILE A 49 8.33 -6.60 4.34
N LEU A 50 8.05 -5.63 3.47
CA LEU A 50 8.69 -5.51 2.16
C LEU A 50 9.60 -4.28 2.13
N PRO A 51 10.71 -4.33 1.37
CA PRO A 51 11.52 -3.14 1.14
C PRO A 51 10.70 -2.07 0.41
N PRO A 52 11.05 -0.77 0.54
CA PRO A 52 10.27 0.33 -0.02
C PRO A 52 9.97 0.18 -1.52
N LYS A 53 10.94 -0.31 -2.30
CA LYS A 53 10.80 -0.59 -3.72
C LYS A 53 9.63 -1.53 -4.00
N ASP A 54 9.58 -2.66 -3.29
CA ASP A 54 8.55 -3.68 -3.51
C ASP A 54 7.18 -3.24 -2.98
N ARG A 55 7.15 -2.46 -1.89
CA ARG A 55 5.91 -1.83 -1.40
C ARG A 55 5.30 -0.89 -2.43
N ASP A 56 6.13 -0.07 -3.05
CA ASP A 56 5.68 0.91 -4.03
C ASP A 56 5.29 0.25 -5.36
N ALA A 57 6.03 -0.79 -5.79
CA ALA A 57 5.64 -1.60 -6.96
C ALA A 57 4.30 -2.31 -6.74
N LEU A 58 4.07 -2.92 -5.56
CA LEU A 58 2.79 -3.53 -5.22
C LEU A 58 1.66 -2.48 -5.13
N ALA A 59 1.92 -1.32 -4.53
CA ALA A 59 0.94 -0.23 -4.47
C ALA A 59 0.56 0.25 -5.88
N GLN A 60 1.51 0.32 -6.81
CA GLN A 60 1.24 0.65 -8.21
C GLN A 60 0.38 -0.42 -8.88
N ALA A 61 0.69 -1.72 -8.73
CA ALA A 61 -0.13 -2.82 -9.26
C ALA A 61 -1.59 -2.73 -8.77
N VAL A 62 -1.78 -2.60 -7.45
CA VAL A 62 -3.12 -2.44 -6.85
C VAL A 62 -3.85 -1.22 -7.43
N ASN A 63 -3.14 -0.11 -7.60
CA ASN A 63 -3.71 1.12 -8.14
C ASN A 63 -4.14 1.01 -9.60
N GLU A 64 -3.33 0.36 -10.43
CA GLU A 64 -3.65 0.11 -11.84
C GLU A 64 -4.86 -0.83 -11.96
N HIS A 65 -4.90 -1.88 -11.14
CA HIS A 65 -6.02 -2.80 -11.08
C HIS A 65 -7.32 -2.09 -10.67
N CYS A 66 -7.27 -1.26 -9.63
CA CYS A 66 -8.41 -0.45 -9.21
C CYS A 66 -8.87 0.50 -10.33
N ALA A 67 -7.93 1.16 -11.01
CA ALA A 67 -8.25 2.07 -12.10
C ALA A 67 -8.90 1.35 -13.29
N ALA A 68 -8.40 0.18 -13.68
CA ALA A 68 -8.98 -0.66 -14.72
C ALA A 68 -10.40 -1.13 -14.38
N ALA A 69 -10.67 -1.39 -13.09
CA ALA A 69 -11.99 -1.74 -12.58
C ALA A 69 -12.93 -0.53 -12.32
N GLY A 70 -12.45 0.71 -12.52
CA GLY A 70 -13.22 1.93 -12.25
C GLY A 70 -13.43 2.22 -10.75
N LEU A 71 -12.62 1.61 -9.88
CA LEU A 71 -12.67 1.79 -8.43
C LEU A 71 -11.95 3.07 -8.00
N LEU A 72 -12.51 3.75 -7.00
CA LEU A 72 -11.93 4.98 -6.44
C LEU A 72 -10.88 4.72 -5.36
N SER A 73 -10.82 3.51 -4.80
CA SER A 73 -9.82 3.13 -3.79
C SER A 73 -8.41 3.12 -4.38
N ARG A 74 -7.42 3.59 -3.61
CA ARG A 74 -6.02 3.66 -4.02
C ARG A 74 -5.09 3.27 -2.87
N ALA A 75 -4.13 2.41 -3.17
CA ALA A 75 -3.02 2.09 -2.29
C ALA A 75 -2.00 3.25 -2.30
N PRO A 76 -1.51 3.69 -1.13
CA PRO A 76 -0.56 4.78 -1.05
C PRO A 76 0.89 4.33 -1.32
N PHE A 77 1.72 5.26 -1.79
CA PHE A 77 3.17 5.09 -1.92
C PHE A 77 3.92 5.50 -0.65
N SER A 78 5.16 5.01 -0.48
CA SER A 78 6.06 5.36 0.62
C SER A 78 6.24 6.87 0.77
N GLY A 79 6.33 7.59 -0.35
CA GLY A 79 6.44 9.06 -0.40
C GLY A 79 5.13 9.83 -0.23
N SER A 80 3.98 9.16 -0.10
CA SER A 80 2.69 9.84 0.00
C SER A 80 2.60 10.72 1.24
N LEU A 81 2.10 11.95 1.04
CA LEU A 81 1.93 12.96 2.10
C LEU A 81 0.73 12.67 3.01
N LEU A 82 -0.07 11.64 2.75
CA LEU A 82 -1.22 11.28 3.60
C LEU A 82 -0.85 11.07 5.08
N ALA A 83 0.39 10.67 5.38
CA ALA A 83 0.89 10.59 6.76
C ALA A 83 1.16 11.96 7.41
N ARG A 84 1.48 13.00 6.64
CA ARG A 84 1.73 14.35 7.19
C ARG A 84 0.47 15.03 7.71
N ALA A 85 -0.69 14.67 7.17
CA ALA A 85 -1.95 15.28 7.58
C ALA A 85 -2.39 14.92 9.01
N ARG A 86 -1.95 13.75 9.54
CA ARG A 86 -2.27 13.35 10.92
C ARG A 86 -1.33 13.95 11.97
N SER A 87 -0.10 14.29 11.62
CA SER A 87 0.86 14.88 12.56
C SER A 87 0.64 16.38 12.82
N ASP A 88 0.02 17.09 11.88
CA ASP A 88 -0.25 18.54 12.00
C ASP A 88 -1.45 18.87 12.91
N SER A 89 -2.21 17.86 13.34
CA SER A 89 -3.39 18.07 14.20
C SER A 89 -3.07 18.07 15.70
N GLN A 90 -1.80 17.95 16.08
CA GLN A 90 -1.38 17.86 17.48
C GLN A 90 -0.44 19.00 17.88
N GLU A 91 -0.86 20.25 17.62
CA GLU A 91 -0.37 21.41 18.39
C GLU A 91 -1.33 21.67 19.56
N PRO A 92 -0.93 21.42 20.82
CA PRO A 92 -1.75 21.83 21.96
C PRO A 92 -1.68 23.36 22.05
N TYR A 93 -2.84 24.01 21.91
CA TYR A 93 -3.05 25.39 22.32
C TYR A 93 -2.67 25.52 23.80
N SER A 94 -1.44 25.92 24.07
CA SER A 94 -0.96 26.25 25.40
C SER A 94 -1.39 27.68 25.70
N SER A 95 -2.60 27.84 26.23
CA SER A 95 -3.07 29.13 26.75
C SER A 95 -2.29 29.47 28.01
N LYS A 96 -1.58 30.61 27.97
CA LYS A 96 -1.13 31.36 29.14
C LYS A 96 -2.03 32.58 29.32
#